data_AF-A0A4Q7TKC2-F1
#
_entry.id   AF-A0A4Q7TKC2-F1
#
_cell.length_a   1.000
_cell.length_b   1.000
_cell.length_c   1.000
_cell.angle_alpha   90.00
_cell.angle_beta   90.00
_cell.angle_gamma   90.00
#
_symmetry.space_group_name_H-M   'P 1'
#
loop_
_entity.id
_entity.type
_entity.pdbx_description
1 polymer ?
#
loop_
_entity_poly.entity_id
_entity_poly.type
_entity_poly.pdbx_seq_one_letter_code
_entity_poly.pdbx_strand_id
1 'polypeptide(L)'
;MGALRTGHTRAFTAAWVLLGTAILASVAAITDARDSLTVLDGSQNRLDLRVAGSPEPGWHPQPAMWEQGSPAAYRIRLTPDDSALLVGPGSSLSLRIAVRNDSPRLASAVQLSITDPVDRGSEVDPATGSFVELFPQLRFTVADGDRALAEAVPATELERIQLPGAVAAGKHRVLDVMIEVPPELDNRWQRASTDVQFTFEGTSQ
;
A
#
# COMPACT_ATOMS: atom_id res chain seq x y z
N MET A 1 -63.40 -57.28 49.83
CA MET A 1 -62.03 -57.03 50.33
C MET A 1 -61.04 -57.14 49.17
N GLY A 2 -60.12 -56.17 49.07
CA GLY A 2 -58.92 -56.14 48.20
C GLY A 2 -59.18 -55.64 46.76
N ALA A 3 -58.47 -54.66 46.19
CA ALA A 3 -57.39 -53.78 46.64
C ALA A 3 -57.41 -52.52 45.72
N LEU A 4 -57.18 -51.32 46.28
CA LEU A 4 -57.22 -50.05 45.56
C LEU A 4 -55.80 -49.54 45.23
N ARG A 5 -55.59 -49.28 43.93
CA ARG A 5 -54.79 -48.18 43.35
C ARG A 5 -53.30 -48.09 43.69
N THR A 6 -52.49 -48.81 42.92
CA THR A 6 -51.04 -48.58 42.73
C THR A 6 -50.75 -48.13 41.29
N GLY A 7 -50.98 -46.86 40.97
CA GLY A 7 -50.73 -46.36 39.60
C GLY A 7 -50.46 -44.85 39.45
N HIS A 8 -50.95 -44.01 40.34
CA HIS A 8 -50.91 -42.55 40.13
C HIS A 8 -49.66 -41.85 40.69
N THR A 9 -48.95 -42.46 41.64
CA THR A 9 -47.80 -41.81 42.30
C THR A 9 -46.48 -41.93 41.54
N ARG A 10 -46.35 -42.87 40.59
CA ARG A 10 -45.11 -43.04 39.77
C ARG A 10 -45.07 -42.16 38.52
N ALA A 11 -46.22 -41.69 38.04
CA ALA A 11 -46.28 -40.84 36.85
C ALA A 11 -45.85 -39.39 37.14
N PHE A 12 -46.11 -38.89 38.35
CA PHE A 12 -45.79 -37.50 38.71
C PHE A 12 -44.30 -37.26 38.89
N THR A 13 -43.53 -38.24 39.40
CA THR A 13 -42.08 -38.06 39.63
C THR A 13 -41.27 -38.10 38.34
N ALA A 14 -41.70 -38.87 37.33
CA ALA A 14 -41.01 -38.95 36.04
C ALA A 14 -41.19 -37.68 35.17
N ALA A 15 -42.34 -37.01 35.28
CA ALA A 15 -42.62 -35.78 34.55
C ALA A 15 -41.73 -34.61 34.99
N TRP A 16 -41.39 -34.51 36.28
CA TRP A 16 -40.53 -33.45 36.81
C TRP A 16 -39.06 -33.59 36.42
N VAL A 17 -38.54 -34.81 36.25
CA VAL A 17 -37.15 -35.04 35.83
C VAL A 17 -36.96 -34.68 34.35
N LEU A 18 -37.93 -35.01 33.48
CA LEU A 18 -37.85 -34.70 32.05
C LEU A 18 -38.02 -33.19 31.75
N LEU A 19 -38.85 -32.49 32.52
CA LEU A 19 -38.99 -31.03 32.42
C LEU A 19 -37.74 -30.30 32.95
N GLY A 20 -37.09 -30.81 34.01
CA GLY A 20 -35.83 -30.25 34.52
C GLY A 20 -34.67 -30.37 33.52
N THR A 21 -34.55 -31.52 32.83
CA THR A 21 -33.53 -31.70 31.79
C THR A 21 -33.76 -30.86 30.53
N ALA A 22 -35.02 -30.63 30.14
CA ALA A 22 -35.34 -29.78 28.99
C ALA A 22 -35.04 -28.30 29.25
N ILE A 23 -35.24 -27.83 30.49
CA ILE A 23 -34.93 -26.44 30.87
C ILE A 23 -33.41 -26.23 30.98
N LEU A 24 -32.65 -27.20 31.52
CA LEU A 24 -31.18 -27.11 31.57
C LEU A 24 -30.54 -27.13 30.18
N ALA A 25 -31.04 -27.96 29.26
CA ALA A 25 -30.56 -27.96 27.88
C ALA A 25 -30.89 -26.65 27.12
N SER A 26 -32.04 -26.05 27.40
CA SER A 26 -32.45 -24.79 26.77
C SER A 26 -31.66 -23.59 27.29
N VAL A 27 -31.28 -23.58 28.57
CA VAL A 27 -30.42 -22.53 29.13
C VAL A 27 -28.98 -22.65 28.60
N ALA A 28 -28.45 -23.87 28.45
CA ALA A 28 -27.14 -24.09 27.84
C ALA A 28 -27.10 -23.61 26.38
N ALA A 29 -28.13 -23.90 25.58
CA ALA A 29 -28.21 -23.42 24.19
C ALA A 29 -28.34 -21.88 24.09
N ILE A 30 -28.96 -21.23 25.08
CA ILE A 30 -29.11 -19.76 25.13
C ILE A 30 -27.86 -19.08 25.72
N THR A 31 -27.10 -19.75 26.60
CA THR A 31 -25.80 -19.26 27.10
C THR A 31 -24.69 -19.46 26.07
N ASP A 32 -24.74 -20.53 25.29
CA ASP A 32 -23.82 -20.76 24.16
C ASP A 32 -24.09 -19.79 23.00
N ALA A 33 -25.35 -19.39 22.79
CA ALA A 33 -25.72 -18.28 21.89
C ALA A 33 -25.33 -16.89 22.42
N ARG A 34 -24.73 -16.81 23.62
CA ARG A 34 -24.25 -15.57 24.25
C ARG A 34 -22.73 -15.56 24.50
N ASP A 35 -21.95 -16.33 23.76
CA ASP A 35 -20.49 -16.14 23.78
C ASP A 35 -19.81 -16.52 22.46
N SER A 36 -19.95 -15.65 21.46
CA SER A 36 -18.86 -15.29 20.55
C SER A 36 -19.36 -14.22 19.57
N LEU A 37 -19.89 -13.11 20.11
CA LEU A 37 -19.81 -11.87 19.35
C LEU A 37 -18.36 -11.40 19.50
N THR A 38 -17.43 -12.07 18.82
CA THR A 38 -16.09 -11.53 18.63
C THR A 38 -16.31 -10.26 17.82
N VAL A 39 -16.37 -9.11 18.50
CA VAL A 39 -16.22 -7.83 17.83
C VAL A 39 -14.86 -7.94 17.17
N LEU A 40 -14.84 -8.21 15.87
CA LEU A 40 -13.64 -8.21 15.07
C LEU A 40 -13.21 -6.74 15.00
N ASP A 41 -12.54 -6.26 16.04
CA ASP A 41 -11.97 -4.92 16.09
C ASP A 41 -10.77 -4.89 15.13
N GLY A 42 -11.09 -4.72 13.85
CA GLY A 42 -10.12 -4.62 12.77
C GLY A 42 -9.31 -3.33 12.82
N SER A 43 -9.56 -2.42 13.78
CA SER A 43 -8.81 -1.16 13.89
C SER A 43 -7.30 -1.39 14.08
N GLN A 44 -6.92 -2.49 14.74
CA GLN A 44 -5.54 -2.89 14.96
C GLN A 44 -4.92 -3.66 13.77
N ASN A 45 -5.76 -4.11 12.82
CA ASN A 45 -5.38 -4.87 11.64
C ASN A 45 -5.46 -4.05 10.34
N ARG A 46 -5.35 -2.71 10.45
CA ARG A 46 -5.32 -1.83 9.28
C ARG A 46 -3.90 -1.72 8.72
N LEU A 47 -3.79 -1.81 7.40
CA LEU A 47 -2.58 -1.43 6.70
C LEU A 47 -2.58 0.09 6.48
N ASP A 48 -1.52 0.79 6.88
CA ASP A 48 -1.40 2.23 6.69
C ASP A 48 0.02 2.58 6.25
N LEU A 49 0.16 3.06 5.02
CA LEU A 49 1.44 3.48 4.46
C LEU A 49 1.43 4.99 4.23
N ARG A 50 2.50 5.63 4.68
CA ARG A 50 2.75 7.05 4.47
C ARG A 50 4.03 7.24 3.68
N VAL A 51 4.09 8.32 2.93
CA VAL A 51 5.22 8.62 2.06
C VAL A 51 5.78 10.00 2.36
N ALA A 52 7.03 10.20 1.99
CA ALA A 52 7.70 11.49 1.97
C ALA A 52 8.79 11.43 0.89
N GLY A 53 9.22 12.57 0.37
CA GLY A 53 10.32 12.57 -0.61
C GLY A 53 10.87 13.96 -0.87
N SER A 54 12.07 14.01 -1.42
CA SER A 54 12.75 15.26 -1.75
C SER A 54 13.82 15.05 -2.83
N PRO A 55 14.07 16.06 -3.69
CA PRO A 55 15.25 16.09 -4.55
C PRO A 55 16.51 16.60 -3.81
N GLU A 56 16.40 17.06 -2.56
CA GLU A 56 17.52 17.64 -1.83
C GLU A 56 18.61 16.58 -1.52
N PRO A 57 19.87 16.82 -1.90
CA PRO A 57 20.96 15.89 -1.63
C PRO A 57 21.11 15.57 -0.15
N GLY A 58 21.22 14.28 0.19
CA GLY A 58 21.37 13.84 1.58
C GLY A 58 20.09 13.96 2.43
N TRP A 59 18.94 14.26 1.83
CA TRP A 59 17.66 14.36 2.54
C TRP A 59 17.34 13.10 3.35
N HIS A 60 16.67 13.30 4.48
CA HIS A 60 16.08 12.24 5.30
C HIS A 60 14.70 12.67 5.82
N PRO A 61 13.73 11.74 5.92
CA PRO A 61 12.37 12.08 6.31
C PRO A 61 12.29 12.56 7.76
N GLN A 62 11.62 13.69 7.96
CA GLN A 62 11.32 14.24 9.29
C GLN A 62 9.87 13.94 9.69
N PRO A 63 9.52 13.93 10.99
CA PRO A 63 8.17 13.59 11.45
C PRO A 63 7.03 14.37 10.79
N ALA A 64 7.24 15.65 10.47
CA ALA A 64 6.24 16.51 9.85
C ALA A 64 6.09 16.33 8.33
N MET A 65 6.98 15.57 7.69
CA MET A 65 7.00 15.41 6.22
C MET A 65 6.19 14.22 5.73
N TRP A 66 5.75 13.34 6.64
CA TRP A 66 4.97 12.17 6.27
C TRP A 66 3.56 12.59 5.86
N GLU A 67 3.14 12.12 4.69
CA GLU A 67 1.81 12.39 4.13
C GLU A 67 1.13 11.10 3.67
N GLN A 68 -0.20 11.14 3.59
CA GLN A 68 -0.96 10.06 2.98
C GLN A 68 -0.94 10.25 1.46
N GLY A 69 -0.42 9.29 0.71
CA GLY A 69 -0.43 9.30 -0.75
C GLY A 69 -1.75 8.80 -1.37
N SER A 70 -2.81 8.68 -0.57
CA SER A 70 -4.13 8.19 -0.99
C SER A 70 -5.23 8.84 -0.13
N PRO A 71 -6.34 9.34 -0.73
CA PRO A 71 -6.70 9.22 -2.15
C PRO A 71 -5.95 10.18 -3.08
N ALA A 72 -5.27 11.21 -2.56
CA ALA A 72 -4.49 12.15 -3.36
C ALA A 72 -3.00 11.81 -3.30
N ALA A 73 -2.32 11.85 -4.45
CA ALA A 73 -0.88 11.61 -4.53
C ALA A 73 -0.09 12.70 -3.78
N TYR A 74 0.93 12.29 -3.04
CA TYR A 74 1.92 13.20 -2.48
C TYR A 74 2.81 13.76 -3.60
N ARG A 75 2.99 15.09 -3.65
CA ARG A 75 3.77 15.76 -4.69
C ARG A 75 5.15 16.15 -4.16
N ILE A 76 6.19 15.60 -4.78
CA ILE A 76 7.58 16.02 -4.56
C ILE A 76 7.81 17.28 -5.39
N ARG A 77 8.13 18.39 -4.72
CA ARG A 77 8.50 19.64 -5.41
C ARG A 77 9.93 19.55 -5.94
N LEU A 78 10.08 19.63 -7.26
CA LEU A 78 11.37 19.55 -7.94
C LEU A 78 12.07 20.90 -8.05
N THR A 79 11.32 22.00 -8.03
CA THR A 79 11.83 23.37 -8.05
C THR A 79 11.24 24.19 -6.90
N PRO A 80 11.88 25.30 -6.49
CA PRO A 80 11.39 26.16 -5.40
C PRO A 80 10.01 26.77 -5.65
N ASP A 81 9.67 27.00 -6.93
CA ASP A 81 8.42 27.63 -7.38
C ASP A 81 7.38 26.63 -7.91
N ASP A 82 7.63 25.33 -7.78
CA ASP A 82 6.77 24.24 -8.28
C ASP A 82 6.52 24.28 -9.80
N SER A 83 7.42 24.92 -10.54
CA SER A 83 7.49 24.89 -12.00
C SER A 83 8.06 23.56 -12.51
N ALA A 84 7.95 23.33 -13.82
CA ALA A 84 8.52 22.15 -14.46
C ALA A 84 10.05 22.19 -14.39
N LEU A 85 10.67 21.06 -14.00
CA LEU A 85 12.11 20.90 -14.10
C LEU A 85 12.51 20.75 -15.56
N LEU A 86 13.37 21.65 -16.05
CA LEU A 86 13.95 21.54 -17.39
C LEU A 86 15.09 20.54 -17.38
N VAL A 87 14.98 19.52 -18.22
CA VAL A 87 15.98 18.48 -18.43
C VAL A 87 16.42 18.44 -19.89
N GLY A 88 17.63 17.96 -20.13
CA GLY A 88 18.20 17.79 -21.46
C GLY A 88 18.85 16.41 -21.62
N PRO A 89 19.24 16.03 -22.85
CA PRO A 89 19.97 14.79 -23.08
C PRO A 89 21.21 14.68 -22.18
N GLY A 90 21.38 13.53 -21.54
CA GLY A 90 22.48 13.23 -20.61
C GLY A 90 22.31 13.81 -19.20
N SER A 91 21.19 14.48 -18.91
CA SER A 91 20.89 14.95 -17.55
C SER A 91 20.32 13.84 -16.68
N SER A 92 20.48 14.01 -15.37
CA SER A 92 19.90 13.13 -14.36
C SER A 92 19.29 13.93 -13.22
N LEU A 93 18.26 13.36 -12.61
CA LEU A 93 17.58 13.85 -11.42
C LEU A 93 17.68 12.78 -10.33
N SER A 94 18.26 13.15 -9.19
CA SER A 94 18.28 12.31 -8.00
C SER A 94 17.16 12.71 -7.05
N LEU A 95 16.41 11.72 -6.58
CA LEU A 95 15.34 11.84 -5.60
C LEU A 95 15.59 10.85 -4.47
N ARG A 96 15.21 11.24 -3.26
CA ARG A 96 15.07 10.30 -2.14
C ARG A 96 13.61 10.19 -1.78
N ILE A 97 13.09 8.96 -1.74
CA ILE A 97 11.68 8.68 -1.47
C ILE A 97 11.61 7.71 -0.31
N ALA A 98 10.81 8.03 0.69
CA ALA A 98 10.64 7.21 1.87
C ALA A 98 9.20 6.69 1.97
N VAL A 99 9.07 5.44 2.43
CA VAL A 99 7.80 4.80 2.76
C VAL A 99 7.84 4.36 4.22
N ARG A 100 6.81 4.72 4.98
CA ARG A 100 6.64 4.39 6.39
C ARG A 100 5.40 3.54 6.58
N ASN A 101 5.54 2.48 7.37
CA ASN A 101 4.42 1.68 7.80
C ASN A 101 3.89 2.23 9.13
N ASP A 102 2.77 2.94 9.08
CA ASP A 102 2.06 3.47 10.25
C ASP A 102 0.92 2.54 10.73
N SER A 103 0.88 1.30 10.25
CA SER A 103 0.05 0.26 10.83
C SER A 103 0.32 0.07 12.32
N PRO A 104 -0.71 -0.19 13.14
CA PRO A 104 -0.54 -0.39 14.58
C PRO A 104 0.33 -1.59 14.94
N ARG A 105 0.25 -2.70 14.19
CA ARG A 105 0.90 -3.98 14.53
C ARG A 105 1.50 -4.73 13.35
N LEU A 106 0.91 -4.59 12.17
CA LEU A 106 1.24 -5.40 11.01
C LEU A 106 2.57 -4.95 10.39
N ALA A 107 3.44 -5.90 10.06
CA ALA A 107 4.52 -5.64 9.12
C ALA A 107 3.96 -5.67 7.69
N SER A 108 4.60 -4.93 6.79
CA SER A 108 4.13 -4.80 5.41
C SER A 108 5.22 -5.22 4.44
N ALA A 109 4.93 -6.19 3.57
CA ALA A 109 5.71 -6.37 2.36
C ALA A 109 5.31 -5.26 1.38
N VAL A 110 6.27 -4.44 0.97
CA VAL A 110 6.03 -3.26 0.15
C VAL A 110 6.57 -3.47 -1.26
N GLN A 111 5.78 -3.11 -2.26
CA GLN A 111 6.16 -3.08 -3.66
C GLN A 111 6.08 -1.64 -4.17
N LEU A 112 7.01 -1.26 -5.05
CA LEU A 112 7.06 0.03 -5.72
C LEU A 112 6.70 -0.16 -7.21
N SER A 113 5.86 0.71 -7.75
CA SER A 113 5.73 0.92 -9.19
C SER A 113 6.00 2.38 -9.55
N ILE A 114 6.62 2.59 -10.71
CA ILE A 114 6.87 3.93 -11.25
C ILE A 114 6.16 4.02 -12.60
N THR A 115 5.30 5.02 -12.78
CA THR A 115 4.43 5.14 -13.95
C THR A 115 4.26 6.59 -14.38
N ASP A 116 3.90 6.81 -15.64
CA ASP A 116 3.33 8.07 -16.09
C ASP A 116 1.82 8.11 -15.76
N PRO A 117 1.34 9.05 -14.94
CA PRO A 117 -0.08 9.18 -14.66
C PRO A 117 -0.90 9.71 -15.84
N VAL A 118 -0.25 10.32 -16.85
CA VAL A 118 -0.89 10.90 -18.04
C VAL A 118 -0.15 10.45 -19.30
N ASP A 119 -0.20 9.15 -19.57
CA ASP A 119 0.44 8.55 -20.75
C ASP A 119 -0.19 9.07 -22.06
N ARG A 120 0.59 9.87 -22.79
CA ARG A 120 0.24 10.39 -24.14
C ARG A 120 0.79 9.50 -25.27
N GLY A 121 1.45 8.39 -24.95
CA GLY A 121 1.94 7.40 -25.89
C GLY A 121 2.88 8.00 -26.94
N SER A 122 2.57 7.75 -28.22
CA SER A 122 3.36 8.22 -29.36
C SER A 122 2.82 9.51 -29.98
N GLU A 123 2.11 10.35 -29.19
CA GLU A 123 1.59 11.62 -29.67
C GLU A 123 2.72 12.56 -30.12
N VAL A 124 2.43 13.31 -31.19
CA VAL A 124 3.35 14.25 -31.84
C VAL A 124 2.64 15.59 -31.98
N ASP A 125 3.33 16.68 -31.64
CA ASP A 125 2.84 18.03 -31.87
C ASP A 125 2.79 18.31 -33.38
N PRO A 126 1.61 18.58 -33.97
CA PRO A 126 1.47 18.79 -35.40
C PRO A 126 2.15 20.06 -35.92
N ALA A 127 2.42 21.05 -35.06
CA ALA A 127 3.08 22.29 -35.45
C ALA A 127 4.60 22.14 -35.55
N THR A 128 5.20 21.29 -34.73
CA THR A 128 6.66 21.13 -34.63
C THR A 128 7.17 19.79 -35.16
N GLY A 129 6.32 18.77 -35.21
CA GLY A 129 6.70 17.39 -35.55
C GLY A 129 7.44 16.67 -34.42
N SER A 130 7.49 17.25 -33.21
CA SER A 130 8.16 16.69 -32.04
C SER A 130 7.24 15.78 -31.22
N PHE A 131 7.80 14.76 -30.58
CA PHE A 131 7.09 13.96 -29.59
C PHE A 131 6.73 14.81 -28.37
N VAL A 132 5.58 14.53 -27.76
CA VAL A 132 5.11 15.24 -26.57
C VAL A 132 5.41 14.51 -25.26
N GLU A 133 5.62 13.19 -25.32
CA GLU A 133 5.68 12.31 -24.15
C GLU A 133 7.08 11.82 -23.84
N LEU A 134 7.70 12.33 -22.77
CA LEU A 134 9.09 12.01 -22.44
C LEU A 134 9.23 10.68 -21.67
N PHE A 135 8.21 10.20 -20.95
CA PHE A 135 8.33 9.05 -20.03
C PHE A 135 9.01 7.83 -20.65
N PRO A 136 8.63 7.37 -21.86
CA PRO A 136 9.17 6.13 -22.43
C PRO A 136 10.67 6.19 -22.70
N GLN A 137 11.24 7.39 -22.74
CA GLN A 137 12.67 7.59 -22.98
C GLN A 137 13.49 7.60 -21.69
N LEU A 138 12.85 7.71 -20.53
CA LEU A 138 13.56 7.80 -19.26
C LEU A 138 14.17 6.46 -18.86
N ARG A 139 15.25 6.51 -18.09
CA ARG A 139 15.82 5.36 -17.40
C ARG A 139 15.76 5.58 -15.90
N PHE A 140 15.47 4.50 -15.17
CA PHE A 140 15.33 4.52 -13.73
C PHE A 140 16.37 3.62 -13.07
N THR A 141 17.06 4.17 -12.08
CA THR A 141 17.85 3.43 -11.11
C THR A 141 17.19 3.60 -9.75
N VAL A 142 16.95 2.49 -9.04
CA VAL A 142 16.36 2.50 -7.69
C VAL A 142 17.25 1.67 -6.78
N ALA A 143 17.65 2.24 -5.65
CA ALA A 143 18.47 1.60 -4.65
C ALA A 143 17.89 1.75 -3.24
N ASP A 144 18.22 0.82 -2.36
CA ASP A 144 17.95 0.83 -0.94
C ASP A 144 19.29 0.74 -0.19
N GLY A 145 19.81 1.90 0.21
CA GLY A 145 21.21 2.03 0.64
C GLY A 145 22.15 1.58 -0.47
N ASP A 146 23.08 0.67 -0.16
CA ASP A 146 24.07 0.17 -1.12
C ASP A 146 23.51 -0.93 -2.06
N ARG A 147 22.25 -1.34 -1.88
CA ARG A 147 21.64 -2.39 -2.69
C ARG A 147 20.83 -1.79 -3.83
N ALA A 148 21.29 -1.99 -5.06
CA ALA A 148 20.47 -1.72 -6.24
C ALA A 148 19.28 -2.69 -6.33
N LEU A 149 18.11 -2.14 -6.60
CA LEU A 149 16.86 -2.86 -6.86
C LEU A 149 16.50 -2.82 -8.35
N ALA A 150 16.90 -1.75 -9.06
CA ALA A 150 16.84 -1.58 -10.50
C ALA A 150 18.03 -0.69 -10.92
N GLU A 151 18.68 -1.00 -12.04
CA GLU A 151 19.85 -0.26 -12.55
C GLU A 151 19.65 0.17 -14.00
N ALA A 152 19.55 1.48 -14.24
CA ALA A 152 19.39 2.12 -15.56
C ALA A 152 18.32 1.48 -16.47
N VAL A 153 17.22 0.99 -15.85
CA VAL A 153 16.15 0.26 -16.53
C VAL A 153 15.29 1.25 -17.34
N PRO A 154 15.05 1.00 -18.64
CA PRO A 154 14.13 1.81 -19.43
C PRO A 154 12.74 1.87 -18.79
N ALA A 155 12.10 3.03 -18.82
CA ALA A 155 10.77 3.23 -18.26
C ALA A 155 9.73 2.23 -18.78
N THR A 156 9.82 1.86 -20.06
CA THR A 156 8.94 0.90 -20.75
C THR A 156 9.15 -0.54 -20.32
N GLU A 157 10.29 -0.85 -19.70
CA GLU A 157 10.68 -2.18 -19.24
C GLU A 157 10.64 -2.30 -17.71
N LEU A 158 10.29 -1.22 -17.02
CA LEU A 158 10.33 -1.17 -15.57
C LEU A 158 9.16 -1.97 -14.97
N GLU A 159 9.49 -3.14 -14.43
CA GLU A 159 8.56 -3.95 -13.67
C GLU A 159 8.36 -3.40 -12.24
N ARG A 160 7.32 -3.89 -11.56
CA ARG A 160 7.12 -3.56 -10.15
C ARG A 160 8.27 -4.08 -9.28
N ILE A 161 8.86 -3.20 -8.48
CA ILE A 161 10.04 -3.48 -7.65
C ILE A 161 9.61 -3.97 -6.26
N GLN A 162 9.92 -5.21 -5.92
CA GLN A 162 9.71 -5.72 -4.57
C GLN A 162 10.78 -5.20 -3.61
N LEU A 163 10.37 -4.47 -2.55
CA LEU A 163 11.32 -3.98 -1.55
C LEU A 163 11.80 -5.15 -0.66
N PRO A 164 13.10 -5.18 -0.28
CA PRO A 164 13.67 -6.34 0.40
C PRO A 164 13.22 -6.45 1.85
N GLY A 165 12.42 -7.47 2.15
CA GLY A 165 11.89 -7.73 3.49
C GLY A 165 10.74 -6.79 3.89
N ALA A 166 10.04 -7.14 4.96
CA ALA A 166 8.90 -6.37 5.42
C ALA A 166 9.33 -5.09 6.15
N VAL A 167 8.56 -4.02 5.97
CA VAL A 167 8.65 -2.80 6.78
C VAL A 167 7.82 -3.00 8.04
N ALA A 168 8.47 -3.10 9.19
CA ALA A 168 7.78 -3.29 10.47
C ALA A 168 6.91 -2.07 10.84
N ALA A 169 5.92 -2.27 11.71
CA ALA A 169 5.08 -1.20 12.24
C ALA A 169 5.92 -0.07 12.87
N GLY A 170 5.58 1.18 12.53
CA GLY A 170 6.30 2.39 12.93
C GLY A 170 7.69 2.56 12.30
N LYS A 171 8.12 1.66 11.42
CA LYS A 171 9.40 1.76 10.71
C LYS A 171 9.20 2.31 9.29
N HIS A 172 10.29 2.79 8.72
CA HIS A 172 10.33 3.31 7.37
C HIS A 172 11.53 2.76 6.61
N ARG A 173 11.46 2.92 5.29
CA ARG A 173 12.54 2.64 4.35
C ARG A 173 12.74 3.86 3.46
N VAL A 174 13.98 4.12 3.08
CA VAL A 174 14.35 5.22 2.18
C VAL A 174 14.96 4.61 0.94
N LEU A 175 14.51 5.05 -0.22
CA LEU A 175 15.00 4.65 -1.53
C LEU A 175 15.69 5.83 -2.18
N ASP A 176 16.84 5.55 -2.77
CA ASP A 176 17.55 6.44 -3.66
C ASP A 176 17.07 6.15 -5.09
N VAL A 177 16.50 7.15 -5.75
CA VAL A 177 15.97 7.05 -7.10
C VAL A 177 16.73 8.01 -8.00
N MET A 178 17.26 7.52 -9.10
CA MET A 178 17.84 8.34 -10.16
C MET A 178 17.02 8.17 -11.43
N ILE A 179 16.61 9.30 -12.01
CA ILE A 179 15.90 9.39 -13.27
C ILE A 179 16.86 10.00 -14.28
N GLU A 180 17.11 9.31 -15.38
CA GLU A 180 18.08 9.74 -16.39
C GLU A 180 17.39 9.99 -17.72
N VAL A 181 17.79 11.08 -18.38
CA VAL A 181 17.43 11.39 -19.76
C VAL A 181 18.59 10.94 -20.64
N PRO A 182 18.42 9.92 -21.49
CA PRO A 182 19.52 9.38 -22.28
C PRO A 182 20.20 10.43 -23.18
N PRO A 183 21.53 10.41 -23.32
CA PRO A 183 22.27 11.39 -24.13
C PRO A 183 22.02 11.29 -25.64
N GLU A 184 21.50 10.16 -26.12
CA GLU A 184 21.19 9.91 -27.53
C GLU A 184 19.89 10.57 -28.02
N LEU A 185 19.12 11.21 -27.14
CA LEU A 185 17.89 11.90 -27.51
C LEU A 185 18.20 13.11 -28.42
N ASP A 186 17.51 13.16 -29.55
CA ASP A 186 17.65 14.21 -30.56
C ASP A 186 16.55 15.29 -30.45
N ASN A 187 16.57 16.26 -31.36
CA ASN A 187 15.65 17.40 -31.37
C ASN A 187 14.17 17.03 -31.53
N ARG A 188 13.82 15.79 -31.91
CA ARG A 188 12.42 15.34 -31.96
C ARG A 188 11.78 15.27 -30.57
N TRP A 189 12.59 15.28 -29.51
CA TRP A 189 12.12 15.29 -28.11
C TRP A 189 12.15 16.68 -27.49
N GLN A 190 12.46 17.71 -28.27
CA GLN A 190 12.49 19.07 -27.77
C GLN A 190 11.09 19.47 -27.28
N ARG A 191 11.00 19.92 -26.02
CA ARG A 191 9.75 20.27 -25.31
C ARG A 191 8.83 19.10 -24.96
N ALA A 192 9.25 17.85 -25.19
CA ALA A 192 8.58 16.72 -24.58
C ALA A 192 8.58 16.88 -23.05
N SER A 193 7.49 16.50 -22.42
CA SER A 193 7.32 16.57 -20.96
C SER A 193 6.80 15.25 -20.44
N THR A 194 6.84 15.04 -19.13
CA THR A 194 6.13 13.93 -18.51
C THR A 194 5.98 14.17 -17.01
N ASP A 195 5.00 13.53 -16.39
CA ASP A 195 4.90 13.39 -14.95
C ASP A 195 5.38 11.99 -14.54
N VAL A 196 5.93 11.87 -13.33
CA VAL A 196 6.37 10.57 -12.80
C VAL A 196 5.67 10.32 -11.47
N GLN A 197 4.93 9.22 -11.38
CA GLN A 197 4.25 8.79 -10.16
C GLN A 197 4.90 7.54 -9.57
N PHE A 198 5.24 7.61 -8.28
CA PHE A 198 5.71 6.49 -7.48
C PHE A 198 4.55 5.96 -6.64
N THR A 199 4.17 4.71 -6.83
CA THR A 199 3.10 4.06 -6.07
C THR A 199 3.67 2.97 -5.18
N PHE A 200 3.37 3.04 -3.89
CA PHE A 200 3.73 2.02 -2.92
C PHE A 200 2.49 1.20 -2.53
N GLU A 201 2.55 -0.10 -2.79
CA GLU A 201 1.51 -1.05 -2.40
C GLU A 201 2.06 -1.93 -1.28
N GLY A 202 1.30 -2.04 -0.18
CA GLY A 202 1.65 -2.92 0.93
C GLY A 202 0.72 -4.11 1.00
N THR A 203 1.25 -5.25 1.40
CA THR A 203 0.45 -6.41 1.82
C THR A 203 0.87 -6.77 3.24
N SER A 204 -0.12 -6.94 4.13
CA SER A 204 0.12 -7.36 5.51
C SER A 204 0.76 -8.75 5.53
N GLN A 205 1.79 -8.91 6.36
CA GLN A 205 2.44 -10.20 6.66
C GLN A 205 2.19 -10.61 8.11
#